data_AF-A0A0K1E3H2-F1
#
_entry.id   AF-A0A0K1E3H2-F1
#
_cell.length_a   1.000
_cell.length_b   1.000
_cell.length_c   1.000
_cell.angle_alpha   90.00
_cell.angle_beta   90.00
_cell.angle_gamma   90.00
#
_symmetry.space_group_name_H-M   'P 1'
#
loop_
_entity.id
_entity.type
_entity.pdbx_description
1 polymer ?
#
loop_
_entity_poly.entity_id
_entity_poly.type
_entity_poly.pdbx_seq_one_letter_code
_entity_poly.pdbx_strand_id
1 'polypeptide(L)'
;MREPPELALVVRSDPVEELLREWPELQAFGVEWVRKWFDLRERLIEIAKVMRRFPWMVDVVRQRPVGVLHPYMVEVYVAVDGSEACLSLNPPKAFCARDGAMREARLELEFSRYETYEGEMRGVYRPKG
;
A
#
# COMPACT_ATOMS: atom_id res chain seq x y z
N MET A 1 -18.86 -8.17 53.29
CA MET A 1 -17.73 -8.29 52.36
C MET A 1 -18.08 -7.45 51.14
N ARG A 2 -17.24 -6.52 50.70
CA ARG A 2 -17.46 -5.83 49.41
C ARG A 2 -17.05 -6.80 48.32
N GLU A 3 -17.94 -7.08 47.38
CA GLU A 3 -17.56 -7.77 46.14
C GLU A 3 -16.40 -7.00 45.49
N PRO A 4 -15.37 -7.70 44.96
CA PRO A 4 -14.36 -7.03 44.17
C PRO A 4 -15.03 -6.44 42.93
N PRO A 5 -14.65 -5.24 42.46
CA PRO A 5 -15.17 -4.75 41.20
C PRO A 5 -14.79 -5.76 40.11
N GLU A 6 -15.77 -6.17 39.31
CA GLU A 6 -15.51 -6.95 38.10
C GLU A 6 -14.44 -6.22 37.30
N LEU A 7 -13.27 -6.85 37.17
CA LEU A 7 -12.25 -6.43 36.22
C LEU A 7 -12.89 -6.54 34.86
N ALA A 8 -13.49 -5.44 34.38
CA ALA A 8 -13.72 -5.24 32.97
C ALA A 8 -12.37 -5.49 32.31
N LEU A 9 -12.21 -6.68 31.74
CA LEU A 9 -11.11 -7.02 30.86
C LEU A 9 -11.21 -6.00 29.73
N VAL A 10 -10.48 -4.89 29.85
CA VAL A 10 -10.24 -3.98 28.75
C VAL A 10 -9.38 -4.80 27.81
N VAL A 11 -10.02 -5.59 26.94
CA VAL A 11 -9.38 -6.22 25.79
C VAL A 11 -8.99 -5.05 24.90
N ARG A 12 -7.83 -4.46 25.18
CA ARG A 12 -7.17 -3.54 24.25
C ARG A 12 -6.76 -4.43 23.08
N SER A 13 -7.51 -4.40 21.99
CA SER A 13 -7.13 -5.10 20.78
C SER A 13 -5.72 -4.64 20.37
N ASP A 14 -4.92 -5.54 19.79
CA ASP A 14 -3.61 -5.16 19.24
C ASP A 14 -3.87 -4.08 18.17
N PRO A 15 -3.26 -2.88 18.25
CA PRO A 15 -3.48 -1.82 17.25
C PRO A 15 -3.12 -2.26 15.82
N VAL A 16 -2.25 -3.28 15.65
CA VAL A 16 -2.00 -3.92 14.36
C VAL A 16 -3.21 -4.72 13.88
N GLU A 17 -3.89 -5.45 14.76
CA GLU A 17 -5.11 -6.20 14.43
C GLU A 17 -6.26 -5.26 14.05
N GLU A 18 -6.39 -4.12 14.73
CA GLU A 18 -7.37 -3.08 14.37
C GLU A 18 -7.09 -2.51 12.98
N LEU A 19 -5.83 -2.16 12.70
CA LEU A 19 -5.42 -1.67 11.38
C LEU A 19 -5.71 -2.71 10.28
N LEU A 20 -5.38 -3.98 10.51
CA LEU A 20 -5.64 -5.06 9.55
C LEU A 20 -7.13 -5.37 9.38
N ARG A 21 -7.96 -5.08 10.38
CA ARG A 21 -9.42 -5.18 10.27
C ARG A 21 -10.00 -4.08 9.38
N GLU A 22 -9.49 -2.85 9.51
CA GLU A 22 -9.89 -1.72 8.68
C GLU A 22 -9.33 -1.80 7.24
N TRP A 23 -8.10 -2.33 7.11
CA TRP A 23 -7.31 -2.37 5.89
C TRP A 23 -6.82 -3.80 5.60
N PRO A 24 -7.73 -4.73 5.24
CA PRO A 24 -7.37 -6.13 4.98
C PRO A 24 -6.39 -6.29 3.80
N GLU A 25 -6.29 -5.29 2.91
CA GLU A 25 -5.34 -5.27 1.80
C GLU A 25 -3.88 -5.41 2.27
N LEU A 26 -3.56 -4.85 3.45
CA LEU A 26 -2.22 -4.92 4.03
C LEU A 26 -1.79 -6.33 4.42
N GLN A 27 -2.74 -7.27 4.58
CA GLN A 27 -2.42 -8.67 4.83
C GLN A 27 -1.61 -9.30 3.70
N ALA A 28 -1.65 -8.73 2.48
CA ALA A 28 -0.82 -9.19 1.36
C ALA A 28 0.68 -9.12 1.66
N PHE A 29 1.12 -8.19 2.51
CA PHE A 29 2.51 -8.05 2.92
C PHE A 29 2.88 -8.96 4.11
N GLY A 30 1.88 -9.53 4.80
CA GLY A 30 2.04 -10.33 6.01
C GLY A 30 1.95 -9.51 7.30
N VAL A 31 1.41 -10.14 8.35
CA VAL A 31 1.17 -9.49 9.66
C VAL A 31 2.46 -8.96 10.29
N GLU A 32 3.54 -9.75 10.22
CA GLU A 32 4.85 -9.34 10.78
C GLU A 32 5.45 -8.14 10.04
N TRP A 33 5.17 -7.99 8.75
CA TRP A 33 5.59 -6.82 7.98
C TRP A 33 4.83 -5.57 8.43
N VAL A 34 3.52 -5.68 8.63
CA VAL A 34 2.68 -4.58 9.12
C VAL A 34 3.09 -4.18 10.54
N ARG A 35 3.36 -5.17 11.41
CA ARG A 35 3.87 -4.95 12.76
C ARG A 35 5.22 -4.24 12.76
N LYS A 36 6.12 -4.64 11.86
CA LYS A 36 7.45 -4.04 11.72
C LYS A 36 7.40 -2.56 11.33
N TRP A 37 6.45 -2.17 10.49
CA TRP A 37 6.34 -0.81 9.94
C TRP A 37 5.16 -0.01 10.50
N PHE A 38 4.64 -0.43 11.65
CA PHE A 38 3.44 0.17 12.24
C PHE A 38 3.63 1.65 12.61
N ASP A 39 4.87 2.06 12.88
CA ASP A 39 5.27 3.47 13.08
C ASP A 39 5.00 4.36 11.85
N LEU A 40 4.97 3.76 10.65
CA LEU A 40 4.61 4.42 9.39
C LEU A 40 3.11 4.23 9.05
N ARG A 41 2.22 4.23 10.05
CA ARG A 41 0.79 3.92 9.92
C ARG A 41 0.10 4.66 8.77
N GLU A 42 0.33 5.97 8.63
CA GLU A 42 -0.30 6.77 7.57
C GLU A 42 0.12 6.28 6.18
N ARG A 43 1.40 5.96 6.00
CA ARG A 43 1.92 5.39 4.75
C ARG A 43 1.30 4.01 4.46
N LEU A 44 1.11 3.18 5.49
CA LEU A 44 0.43 1.89 5.31
C LEU A 44 -1.02 2.10 4.84
N ILE A 45 -1.73 3.06 5.42
CA ILE A 45 -3.10 3.40 5.03
C ILE A 45 -3.15 3.91 3.58
N GLU A 46 -2.21 4.75 3.16
CA GLU A 46 -2.11 5.18 1.76
C GLU A 46 -1.97 3.99 0.80
N ILE A 47 -1.07 3.06 1.10
CA ILE A 47 -0.88 1.84 0.30
C ILE A 47 -2.18 1.04 0.25
N ALA A 48 -2.86 0.87 1.38
CA ALA A 48 -4.10 0.13 1.47
C ALA A 48 -5.25 0.78 0.67
N LYS A 49 -5.41 2.11 0.74
CA LYS A 49 -6.37 2.87 -0.08
C LYS A 49 -6.15 2.63 -1.57
N VAL A 50 -4.89 2.65 -2.01
CA VAL A 50 -4.53 2.41 -3.42
C VAL A 50 -4.82 0.96 -3.82
N MET A 51 -4.47 -0.02 -3.00
CA MET A 51 -4.79 -1.42 -3.27
C MET A 51 -6.29 -1.70 -3.28
N ARG A 52 -7.07 -1.01 -2.44
CA ARG A 52 -8.53 -1.08 -2.47
C ARG A 52 -9.10 -0.54 -3.78
N ARG A 53 -8.51 0.53 -4.32
CA ARG A 53 -8.85 1.08 -5.63
C ARG A 53 -8.40 0.18 -6.79
N PHE A 54 -7.30 -0.56 -6.62
CA PHE A 54 -6.72 -1.46 -7.62
C PHE A 54 -6.49 -2.87 -7.04
N PRO A 55 -7.55 -3.68 -6.84
CA PRO A 55 -7.45 -4.95 -6.10
C PRO A 55 -6.43 -5.95 -6.66
N TRP A 56 -6.15 -5.91 -7.96
CA TRP A 56 -5.13 -6.76 -8.60
C TRP A 56 -3.72 -6.59 -8.02
N MET A 57 -3.41 -5.42 -7.42
CA MET A 57 -2.12 -5.16 -6.78
C MET A 57 -1.88 -6.07 -5.57
N VAL A 58 -2.95 -6.47 -4.86
CA VAL A 58 -2.91 -7.41 -3.73
C VAL A 58 -2.34 -8.76 -4.19
N ASP A 59 -2.78 -9.24 -5.36
CA ASP A 59 -2.34 -10.51 -5.91
C ASP A 59 -0.86 -10.46 -6.35
N VAL A 60 -0.42 -9.32 -6.89
CA VAL A 60 0.99 -9.10 -7.26
C VAL A 60 1.89 -9.14 -6.04
N VAL A 61 1.51 -8.50 -4.94
CA VAL A 61 2.29 -8.52 -3.69
C VAL A 61 2.33 -9.92 -3.09
N ARG A 62 1.21 -10.64 -3.07
CA ARG A 62 1.15 -12.03 -2.56
C ARG A 62 2.06 -12.99 -3.33
N GLN A 63 2.13 -12.84 -4.65
CA GLN A 63 2.98 -13.70 -5.50
C GLN A 63 4.48 -13.38 -5.37
N ARG A 64 4.84 -12.19 -4.88
CA ARG A 64 6.22 -11.73 -4.82
C ARG A 64 6.54 -11.18 -3.44
N PRO A 65 6.66 -12.05 -2.43
CA PRO A 65 7.00 -11.63 -1.08
C PRO A 65 8.39 -11.01 -1.07
N VAL A 66 8.42 -9.69 -0.98
CA VAL A 66 9.62 -8.88 -0.82
C VAL A 66 9.88 -8.78 0.69
N GLY A 67 10.63 -9.76 1.22
CA GLY A 67 10.68 -10.07 2.66
C GLY A 67 10.93 -8.88 3.61
N VAL A 68 11.74 -7.90 3.21
CA VAL A 68 11.95 -6.65 3.98
C VAL A 68 11.70 -5.43 3.09
N LEU A 69 10.57 -5.41 2.39
CA LEU A 69 10.19 -4.21 1.64
C LEU A 69 9.98 -3.05 2.62
N HIS A 70 10.62 -1.92 2.39
CA HIS A 70 10.28 -0.69 3.12
C HIS A 70 8.98 -0.10 2.53
N PRO A 71 8.01 0.42 3.30
CA PRO A 71 6.75 0.96 2.75
C PRO A 71 6.91 2.03 1.65
N TYR A 72 7.96 2.86 1.72
CA TYR A 72 8.29 3.84 0.67
C TYR A 72 8.86 3.25 -0.63
N MET A 73 9.23 1.97 -0.66
CA MET A 73 9.60 1.27 -1.90
C MET A 73 8.38 0.82 -2.72
N VAL A 74 7.18 0.89 -2.12
CA VAL A 74 5.92 0.67 -2.83
C VAL A 74 5.61 1.94 -3.60
N GLU A 75 5.84 1.93 -4.91
CA GLU A 75 5.50 3.05 -5.79
C GLU A 75 4.30 2.66 -6.65
N VAL A 76 3.31 3.55 -6.74
CA VAL A 76 2.16 3.38 -7.62
C VAL A 76 2.05 4.57 -8.54
N TYR A 77 2.02 4.29 -9.84
CA TYR A 77 1.85 5.27 -10.90
C TYR A 77 0.50 5.06 -11.54
N VAL A 78 -0.26 6.14 -11.70
CA VAL A 78 -1.57 6.12 -12.35
C VAL A 78 -1.54 7.15 -13.46
N ALA A 79 -1.91 6.74 -14.68
CA ALA A 79 -2.08 7.67 -15.78
C ALA A 79 -3.15 8.72 -15.42
N VAL A 80 -2.97 9.96 -15.89
CA VAL A 80 -3.90 11.07 -15.56
C VAL A 80 -5.33 10.77 -16.00
N ASP A 81 -5.49 10.05 -17.10
CA ASP A 81 -6.77 9.59 -17.64
C ASP A 81 -7.30 8.31 -16.98
N GLY A 82 -6.54 7.71 -16.05
CA GLY A 82 -6.87 6.45 -15.38
C GLY A 82 -6.76 5.21 -16.27
N SER A 83 -6.23 5.33 -17.49
CA SER A 83 -6.15 4.22 -18.46
C SER A 83 -5.18 3.11 -18.06
N GLU A 84 -4.18 3.45 -17.25
CA GLU A 84 -3.15 2.52 -16.78
C GLU A 84 -2.80 2.81 -15.32
N ALA A 85 -2.62 1.74 -14.55
CA ALA A 85 -2.06 1.80 -13.22
C ALA A 85 -0.90 0.80 -13.11
N CYS A 86 0.21 1.25 -12.55
CA CYS A 86 1.41 0.44 -12.39
C CYS A 86 1.84 0.37 -10.92
N LEU A 87 2.22 -0.82 -10.46
CA LEU A 87 2.81 -1.08 -9.16
C LEU A 87 4.29 -1.43 -9.33
N SER A 88 5.17 -0.68 -8.69
CA SER A 88 6.60 -0.98 -8.57
C SER A 88 6.93 -1.28 -7.10
N LEU A 89 7.55 -2.43 -6.86
CA LEU A 89 8.07 -2.84 -5.55
C LEU A 89 9.61 -2.82 -5.51
N ASN A 90 10.23 -2.67 -6.68
CA ASN A 90 11.67 -2.60 -6.86
C ASN A 90 11.96 -1.92 -8.23
N PRO A 91 12.00 -0.58 -8.26
CA PRO A 91 12.23 0.17 -9.50
C PRO A 91 13.50 -0.30 -10.24
N PRO A 92 13.53 -0.27 -11.58
CA PRO A 92 12.50 0.27 -12.48
C PRO A 92 11.43 -0.77 -12.88
N LYS A 93 11.43 -1.97 -12.30
CA LYS A 93 10.51 -3.04 -12.66
C LYS A 93 9.13 -2.80 -12.02
N ALA A 94 8.10 -2.83 -12.84
CA ALA A 94 6.71 -2.63 -12.42
C ALA A 94 5.76 -3.64 -13.06
N PHE A 95 4.57 -3.77 -12.46
CA PHE A 95 3.43 -4.46 -13.02
C PHE A 95 2.40 -3.43 -13.40
N CYS A 96 2.02 -3.38 -14.67
CA CYS A 96 1.06 -2.42 -15.18
C CYS A 96 -0.21 -3.15 -15.62
N ALA A 97 -1.35 -2.61 -15.23
CA ALA A 97 -2.66 -3.04 -15.69
C ALA A 97 -3.25 -1.95 -16.60
N ARG A 98 -3.64 -2.35 -17.79
CA ARG A 98 -4.34 -1.52 -18.78
C ARG A 98 -5.49 -2.32 -19.36
N ASP A 99 -6.69 -1.75 -19.37
CA ASP A 99 -7.88 -2.39 -19.94
C ASP A 99 -8.14 -3.83 -19.43
N GLY A 100 -7.80 -4.10 -18.16
CA GLY A 100 -7.93 -5.42 -17.53
C GLY A 100 -6.82 -6.42 -17.83
N ALA A 101 -5.89 -6.12 -18.74
CA ALA A 101 -4.70 -6.94 -18.99
C ALA A 101 -3.53 -6.48 -18.10
N MET A 102 -2.93 -7.40 -17.36
CA MET A 102 -1.76 -7.15 -16.51
C MET A 102 -0.48 -7.67 -17.19
N ARG A 103 0.57 -6.85 -17.20
CA ARG A 103 1.90 -7.23 -17.71
C ARG A 103 3.01 -6.69 -16.84
N GLU A 104 4.14 -7.37 -16.85
CA GLU A 104 5.38 -6.82 -16.36
C GLU A 104 5.92 -5.78 -17.35
N ALA A 105 6.37 -4.64 -16.86
CA ALA A 105 6.94 -3.57 -17.65
C ALA A 105 8.14 -2.94 -16.91
N ARG A 106 9.03 -2.32 -17.67
CA ARG A 106 10.07 -1.45 -17.13
C ARG A 106 9.59 -0.01 -17.24
N LEU A 107 9.43 0.68 -16.12
CA LEU A 107 9.04 2.09 -16.10
C LEU A 107 10.26 2.97 -16.29
N GLU A 108 10.30 3.68 -17.42
CA GLU A 108 11.28 4.73 -17.69
C GLU A 108 10.60 6.07 -17.52
N LEU A 109 10.52 6.52 -16.28
CA LEU A 109 9.85 7.75 -15.90
C LEU A 109 10.90 8.79 -15.44
N GLU A 110 10.63 10.05 -15.72
CA GLU A 110 11.40 11.20 -15.24
C GLU A 110 10.50 12.08 -14.38
N PHE A 111 10.98 12.40 -13.18
CA PHE A 111 10.26 13.27 -12.26
C PHE A 111 10.13 14.67 -12.85
N SER A 112 8.94 15.25 -12.79
CA SER A 112 8.70 16.62 -13.21
C SER A 112 8.56 17.58 -12.04
N ARG A 113 7.62 17.33 -11.13
CA ARG A 113 7.21 18.26 -10.08
C ARG A 113 6.33 17.56 -9.05
N TYR A 114 6.11 18.21 -7.92
CA TYR A 114 5.08 17.81 -6.97
C TYR A 114 3.77 18.55 -7.26
N GLU A 115 2.65 17.86 -7.10
CA GLU A 115 1.31 18.43 -7.16
C GLU A 115 0.45 17.87 -6.03
N THR A 116 -0.56 18.62 -5.60
CA THR A 116 -1.54 18.14 -4.62
C THR A 116 -2.66 17.39 -5.34
N TYR A 117 -2.87 16.12 -5.00
CA TYR A 117 -3.96 15.29 -5.51
C TYR A 117 -4.70 14.65 -4.34
N GLU A 118 -6.03 14.81 -4.30
CA GLU A 118 -6.89 14.32 -3.20
C GLU A 118 -6.43 14.79 -1.80
N GLY A 119 -5.78 15.95 -1.71
CA GLY A 119 -5.26 16.51 -0.45
C GLY A 119 -3.88 16.01 -0.04
N GLU A 120 -3.26 15.11 -0.81
CA GLU A 120 -1.92 14.58 -0.57
C GLU A 120 -0.94 15.08 -1.65
N MET A 121 0.33 15.28 -1.29
CA MET A 121 1.38 15.67 -2.24
C MET A 121 1.83 14.43 -3.04
N ARG A 122 1.75 14.48 -4.37
CA ARG A 122 2.18 13.40 -5.28
C ARG A 122 3.21 13.91 -6.28
N GLY A 123 4.16 13.05 -6.64
CA GLY A 123 5.08 13.32 -7.73
C GLY A 123 4.41 13.12 -9.09
N VAL A 124 4.56 14.09 -9.98
CA VAL A 124 4.19 13.98 -11.39
C VAL A 124 5.41 13.52 -12.16
N TYR A 125 5.23 12.47 -12.96
CA TYR A 125 6.28 11.86 -13.75
C TYR A 125 5.91 11.88 -15.24
N ARG A 126 6.92 11.96 -16.11
CA ARG A 126 6.75 11.84 -17.57
C ARG A 126 7.50 10.62 -18.09
N PRO A 127 7.00 9.92 -19.11
CA PRO A 127 7.78 8.92 -19.81
C PRO A 127 9.08 9.53 -20.35
N LYS A 128 10.20 8.82 -20.21
CA LYS A 128 11.44 9.13 -20.90
C LYS A 128 11.26 8.76 -22.37
N GLY A 129 11.22 9.76 -23.24
CA GLY A 129 10.97 9.63 -24.67
C GLY A 129 11.14 10.96 -25.38
#